data_AF-A0AAT9P650-F1
#
_entry.id   AF-A0AAT9P650-F1
#
_cell.length_a   1.000
_cell.length_b   1.000
_cell.length_c   1.000
_cell.angle_alpha   90.00
_cell.angle_beta   90.00
_cell.angle_gamma   90.00
#
_symmetry.space_group_name_H-M   'P 1'
#
loop_
_entity.id
_entity.type
_entity.pdbx_description
1 polymer ?
#
loop_
_entity_poly.entity_id
_entity_poly.type
_entity_poly.pdbx_seq_one_letter_code
_entity_poly.pdbx_strand_id
1 'polypeptide(L)'
;MKRLSYIVILTLLLAACGNAKEKEAPDVSGENVKKYDLVYAEVLNNGSESKMSMEVGYKDNNKLKSKRFDTENVTEHILKDESAKPYILIKKNDVHIFRQPYIIFDNEGEFDAKVEKKSVVE
;
A
#
# COMPACT_ATOMS: atom_id res chain seq x y z
N MET A 1 -35.25 -29.40 -9.80
CA MET A 1 -34.54 -28.51 -10.75
C MET A 1 -34.31 -27.07 -10.24
N LYS A 2 -35.08 -26.53 -9.27
CA LYS A 2 -34.88 -25.15 -8.76
C LYS A 2 -33.64 -24.94 -7.85
N ARG A 3 -33.04 -26.00 -7.30
CA ARG A 3 -31.87 -25.90 -6.41
C ARG A 3 -30.54 -25.78 -7.15
N LEU A 4 -30.46 -26.20 -8.41
CA LEU A 4 -29.23 -26.12 -9.21
C LEU A 4 -28.94 -24.68 -9.69
N SER A 5 -29.97 -23.86 -9.90
CA SER A 5 -29.81 -22.46 -10.36
C SER A 5 -29.12 -21.56 -9.34
N TYR A 6 -29.25 -21.82 -8.04
CA TYR A 6 -28.64 -20.98 -7.00
C TYR A 6 -27.13 -21.15 -6.88
N ILE A 7 -26.61 -22.35 -7.18
CA ILE A 7 -25.17 -22.63 -7.10
C ILE A 7 -24.40 -21.93 -8.24
N VAL A 8 -24.98 -21.86 -9.43
CA VAL A 8 -24.36 -21.22 -10.61
C VAL A 8 -24.26 -19.69 -10.46
N ILE A 9 -25.21 -19.05 -9.75
CA ILE A 9 -25.17 -17.61 -9.50
C ILE A 9 -24.10 -17.26 -8.44
N LEU A 10 -23.89 -18.13 -7.45
CA LEU A 10 -22.89 -17.91 -6.41
C LEU A 10 -21.45 -18.04 -6.92
N THR A 11 -21.19 -18.94 -7.88
CA THR A 11 -19.86 -19.10 -8.49
C THR A 11 -19.48 -17.92 -9.39
N LEU A 12 -20.45 -17.27 -10.04
CA LEU A 12 -20.22 -16.07 -10.85
C LEU A 12 -19.83 -14.84 -9.98
N LEU A 13 -20.36 -14.74 -8.75
CA LEU A 13 -20.00 -13.67 -7.82
C LEU A 13 -18.58 -13.82 -7.27
N LEU A 14 -18.09 -15.04 -7.11
CA LEU A 14 -16.71 -15.33 -6.65
C LEU A 14 -15.65 -15.03 -7.72
N ALA A 15 -15.98 -15.19 -9.00
CA ALA A 15 -15.07 -14.86 -10.11
C ALA A 15 -14.85 -13.35 -10.30
N ALA A 16 -15.77 -12.52 -9.81
CA ALA A 16 -15.69 -11.05 -9.92
C ALA A 16 -14.73 -10.41 -8.89
N CYS A 17 -14.36 -11.10 -7.82
CA CYS A 17 -13.40 -10.61 -6.83
C CYS A 17 -11.92 -10.77 -7.24
N GLY A 18 -11.63 -11.41 -8.37
CA GLY A 18 -10.27 -11.84 -8.71
C GLY A 18 -9.42 -10.85 -9.52
N ASN A 19 -9.97 -9.73 -9.99
CA ASN A 19 -9.29 -8.85 -10.95
C ASN A 19 -9.40 -7.35 -10.60
N ALA A 20 -9.20 -6.99 -9.33
CA ALA A 20 -8.98 -5.60 -8.99
C ALA A 20 -7.61 -5.18 -9.55
N LYS A 21 -7.60 -4.54 -10.72
CA LYS A 21 -6.40 -3.90 -11.25
C LYS A 21 -5.95 -2.81 -10.28
N GLU A 22 -4.65 -2.74 -10.04
CA GLU A 22 -4.04 -1.64 -9.30
C GLU A 22 -4.49 -0.30 -9.91
N LYS A 23 -4.88 0.66 -9.06
CA LYS A 23 -5.36 1.97 -9.52
C LYS A 23 -4.20 2.67 -10.23
N GLU A 24 -4.33 2.86 -11.55
CA GLU A 24 -3.31 3.51 -12.36
C GLU A 24 -2.94 4.88 -11.80
N ALA A 25 -1.64 5.18 -11.82
CA ALA A 25 -1.15 6.47 -11.39
C ALA A 25 -1.58 7.59 -12.34
N PRO A 26 -1.85 8.80 -11.82
CA PRO A 26 -2.10 9.94 -12.67
C PRO A 26 -0.84 10.31 -13.47
N ASP A 27 -1.03 10.79 -14.69
CA ASP A 27 0.05 11.38 -15.49
C ASP A 27 0.66 12.59 -14.75
N VAL A 28 1.99 12.61 -14.60
CA VAL A 28 2.74 13.69 -13.95
C VAL A 28 2.57 15.02 -14.69
N SER A 29 2.36 14.98 -16.00
CA SER A 29 2.07 16.15 -16.84
C SER A 29 0.62 16.61 -16.78
N GLY A 30 -0.24 15.84 -16.10
CA GLY A 30 -1.65 16.12 -15.96
C GLY A 30 -1.94 17.38 -15.13
N GLU A 31 -3.04 18.05 -15.47
CA GLU A 31 -3.48 19.24 -14.76
C GLU A 31 -3.73 18.93 -13.26
N ASN A 32 -3.21 19.79 -12.37
CA ASN A 32 -3.32 19.67 -10.91
C ASN A 32 -2.63 18.44 -10.28
N VAL A 33 -1.69 17.80 -10.97
CA VAL A 33 -0.83 16.77 -10.39
C VAL A 33 0.46 17.42 -9.90
N LYS A 34 0.80 17.17 -8.64
CA LYS A 34 2.04 17.69 -8.03
C LYS A 34 2.91 16.53 -7.57
N LYS A 35 4.16 16.53 -8.01
CA LYS A 35 5.16 15.54 -7.63
C LYS A 35 6.06 16.08 -6.53
N TYR A 36 6.30 15.27 -5.50
CA TYR A 36 7.18 15.63 -4.38
C TYR A 36 8.05 14.44 -3.96
N ASP A 37 9.21 14.73 -3.37
CA ASP A 37 10.04 13.71 -2.73
C ASP A 37 9.35 13.23 -1.46
N LEU A 38 9.19 11.91 -1.32
CA LEU A 38 8.60 11.30 -0.13
C LEU A 38 9.63 11.34 1.00
N VAL A 39 9.17 11.69 2.21
CA VAL A 39 9.97 11.62 3.44
C VAL A 39 9.45 10.51 4.35
N TYR A 40 8.14 10.42 4.55
CA TYR A 40 7.50 9.34 5.31
C TYR A 40 6.04 9.16 4.88
N ALA A 41 5.50 7.96 5.08
CA ALA A 41 4.09 7.65 4.94
C ALA A 41 3.70 6.69 6.06
N GLU A 42 2.84 7.14 6.97
CA GLU A 42 2.51 6.42 8.20
C GLU A 42 0.99 6.22 8.32
N VAL A 43 0.56 4.98 8.54
CA VAL A 43 -0.84 4.67 8.82
C VAL A 43 -1.12 5.01 10.29
N LEU A 44 -2.10 5.88 10.50
CA LEU A 44 -2.46 6.38 11.81
C LEU A 44 -3.82 5.80 12.22
N ASN A 45 -3.81 5.14 13.37
CA ASN A 45 -5.03 4.67 14.01
C ASN A 45 -5.73 5.86 14.67
N ASN A 46 -6.95 6.16 14.23
CA ASN A 46 -7.75 7.29 14.71
C ASN A 46 -8.54 6.97 15.99
N GLY A 47 -8.16 5.92 16.71
CA GLY A 47 -8.70 5.57 18.03
C GLY A 47 -10.15 5.08 17.95
N SER A 48 -11.10 6.00 18.09
CA SER A 48 -12.54 5.72 18.07
C SER A 48 -13.17 5.76 16.68
N GLU A 49 -12.45 6.21 15.65
CA GLU A 49 -12.99 6.25 14.29
C GLU A 49 -12.95 4.88 13.62
N SER A 50 -13.93 4.63 12.76
CA SER A 50 -14.05 3.37 12.01
C SER A 50 -13.08 3.26 10.83
N LYS A 51 -12.40 4.36 10.47
CA LYS A 51 -11.45 4.42 9.36
C LYS A 51 -10.08 4.88 9.87
N MET A 52 -9.03 4.26 9.32
CA MET A 52 -7.66 4.72 9.51
C MET A 52 -7.39 5.91 8.59
N SER A 53 -6.42 6.72 8.96
CA SER A 53 -5.85 7.75 8.10
C SER A 53 -4.39 7.42 7.78
N MET A 54 -3.83 8.04 6.76
CA MET A 54 -2.39 8.01 6.50
C MET A 54 -1.87 9.44 6.50
N GLU A 55 -0.81 9.71 7.26
CA GLU A 55 -0.06 10.95 7.15
C GLU A 55 1.14 10.76 6.23
N VAL A 56 1.25 11.63 5.23
CA VAL A 56 2.33 11.61 4.25
C VAL A 56 3.16 12.88 4.41
N GLY A 57 4.43 12.70 4.76
CA GLY A 57 5.45 13.75 4.80
C GLY A 57 6.22 13.83 3.49
N TYR A 58 6.39 15.03 2.95
CA TYR A 58 7.07 15.27 1.67
C TYR A 58 7.85 16.60 1.67
N LYS A 59 8.81 16.74 0.76
CA LYS A 59 9.54 18.00 0.56
C LYS A 59 8.85 18.86 -0.49
N ASP A 60 8.48 20.08 -0.11
CA ASP A 60 8.06 21.15 -1.01
C ASP A 60 9.02 22.32 -0.86
N ASN A 61 9.73 22.68 -1.93
CA ASN A 61 10.76 23.72 -1.92
C ASN A 61 11.77 23.55 -0.77
N ASN A 62 12.31 22.32 -0.61
CA ASN A 62 13.22 21.90 0.45
C ASN A 62 12.69 22.01 1.89
N LYS A 63 11.41 22.33 2.09
CA LYS A 63 10.77 22.36 3.40
C LYS A 63 9.95 21.10 3.59
N LEU A 64 10.04 20.51 4.78
CA LEU A 64 9.16 19.42 5.17
C LEU A 64 7.72 19.94 5.28
N LYS A 65 6.80 19.25 4.61
CA LYS A 65 5.35 19.40 4.71
C LYS A 65 4.74 18.05 5.01
N SER A 66 3.57 18.04 5.62
CA SER A 66 2.77 16.82 5.78
C SER A 66 1.32 17.09 5.41
N LYS A 67 0.63 16.05 4.95
CA LYS A 67 -0.81 16.06 4.72
C LYS A 67 -1.37 14.71 5.16
N ARG A 68 -2.52 14.75 5.85
CA ARG A 68 -3.28 13.57 6.22
C ARG A 68 -4.31 13.26 5.13
N PHE A 69 -4.45 11.98 4.82
CA PHE A 69 -5.36 11.44 3.83
C PHE A 69 -6.18 10.32 4.48
N ASP A 70 -7.45 10.19 4.11
CA ASP A 70 -8.19 8.96 4.39
C ASP A 70 -7.56 7.82 3.57
N THR A 71 -7.45 6.62 4.14
CA THR A 71 -6.78 5.50 3.46
C THR A 71 -7.45 5.09 2.15
N GLU A 72 -8.72 5.43 1.93
CA GLU A 72 -9.43 5.23 0.66
C GLU A 72 -8.93 6.12 -0.49
N ASN A 73 -8.24 7.22 -0.17
CA ASN A 73 -7.65 8.16 -1.12
C ASN A 73 -6.14 7.92 -1.32
N VAL A 74 -5.62 6.83 -0.76
CA VAL A 74 -4.20 6.45 -0.86
C VAL A 74 -4.06 5.29 -1.84
N THR A 75 -3.08 5.37 -2.72
CA THR A 75 -2.66 4.23 -3.54
C THR A 75 -1.15 4.08 -3.44
N GLU A 76 -0.68 2.94 -2.96
CA GLU A 76 0.75 2.65 -2.88
C GLU A 76 1.20 1.85 -4.10
N HIS A 77 2.31 2.27 -4.68
CA HIS A 77 2.97 1.68 -5.84
C HIS A 77 4.37 1.23 -5.41
N ILE A 78 4.67 -0.05 -5.59
CA ILE A 78 5.99 -0.59 -5.22
C ILE A 78 6.98 -0.33 -6.35
N LEU A 79 8.04 0.43 -6.03
CA LEU A 79 9.16 0.65 -6.94
C LEU A 79 9.99 -0.64 -7.05
N LYS A 80 10.12 -1.16 -8.27
CA LYS A 80 10.95 -2.33 -8.58
C LYS A 80 12.44 -2.01 -8.70
N ASP A 81 12.77 -0.77 -9.05
CA ASP A 81 14.13 -0.26 -9.06
C ASP A 81 14.51 0.14 -7.63
N GLU A 82 15.39 -0.63 -7.01
CA GLU A 82 15.86 -0.41 -5.65
C GLU A 82 16.60 0.94 -5.50
N SER A 83 17.19 1.46 -6.58
CA SER A 83 17.94 2.72 -6.59
C SER A 83 17.04 3.95 -6.73
N ALA A 84 15.77 3.76 -7.12
CA ALA A 84 14.84 4.86 -7.34
C ALA A 84 14.49 5.57 -6.03
N LYS A 85 14.56 6.89 -6.00
CA LYS A 85 14.15 7.66 -4.81
C LYS A 85 12.63 7.60 -4.63
N PRO A 86 12.12 7.39 -3.41
CA PRO A 86 10.67 7.37 -3.18
C PRO A 86 10.07 8.76 -3.39
N TYR A 87 8.86 8.80 -3.95
CA TYR A 87 8.17 10.04 -4.29
C TYR A 87 6.65 9.88 -4.17
N ILE A 88 5.95 11.00 -4.22
CA ILE A 88 4.49 11.01 -4.25
C ILE A 88 3.96 11.82 -5.42
N LEU A 89 2.75 11.47 -5.86
CA LEU A 89 1.92 12.31 -6.73
C LEU A 89 0.65 12.67 -5.96
N ILE A 90 0.42 13.96 -5.73
CA ILE A 90 -0.81 14.46 -5.12
C ILE A 90 -1.69 15.03 -6.23
N LYS A 91 -2.93 14.54 -6.31
CA LYS A 91 -3.97 15.07 -7.20
C LYS A 91 -5.21 15.37 -6.38
N LYS A 92 -5.47 16.66 -6.12
CA LYS A 92 -6.55 17.12 -5.23
C LYS A 92 -6.44 16.49 -3.82
N ASN A 93 -7.29 15.50 -3.53
CA ASN A 93 -7.36 14.79 -2.26
C ASN A 93 -6.83 13.34 -2.36
N ASP A 94 -6.42 12.89 -3.54
CA ASP A 94 -5.76 11.60 -3.73
C ASP A 94 -4.25 11.75 -3.59
N VAL A 95 -3.60 10.72 -3.05
CA VAL A 95 -2.15 10.56 -3.06
C VAL A 95 -1.76 9.19 -3.58
N HIS A 96 -0.84 9.20 -4.55
CA HIS A 96 -0.15 8.01 -5.02
C HIS A 96 1.27 8.02 -4.44
N ILE A 97 1.63 6.97 -3.71
CA ILE A 97 2.91 6.84 -3.00
C ILE A 97 3.76 5.82 -3.72
N PHE A 98 4.96 6.21 -4.13
CA PHE A 98 5.91 5.35 -4.82
C PHE A 98 7.10 5.11 -3.90
N ARG A 99 7.25 3.87 -3.44
CA ARG A 99 8.28 3.51 -2.47
C ARG A 99 8.75 2.06 -2.65
N GLN A 100 9.90 1.76 -2.10
CA GLN A 100 10.41 0.40 -1.95
C GLN A 100 9.51 -0.43 -1.03
N PRO A 101 9.52 -1.77 -1.14
CA PRO A 101 8.88 -2.65 -0.17
C PRO A 101 9.54 -2.51 1.20
N TYR A 102 8.75 -2.61 2.28
CA TYR A 102 9.29 -2.54 3.66
C TYR A 102 10.01 -3.81 4.09
N ILE A 103 9.58 -4.94 3.54
CA ILE A 103 10.10 -6.27 3.86
C ILE A 103 10.32 -6.97 2.53
N ILE A 104 11.54 -7.47 2.34
CA ILE A 104 11.92 -8.34 1.23
C ILE A 104 12.30 -9.67 1.86
N PHE A 105 11.63 -10.74 1.46
CA PHE A 105 12.01 -12.09 1.86
C PHE A 105 12.99 -12.64 0.84
N ASP A 106 14.21 -12.94 1.28
CA ASP A 106 15.15 -13.72 0.48
C ASP A 106 14.73 -15.20 0.56
N ASN A 107 14.28 -15.74 -0.57
CA ASN A 107 13.88 -17.15 -0.68
C ASN A 107 15.05 -18.06 -1.09
N GLU A 108 16.28 -17.54 -1.21
CA GLU A 108 17.46 -18.33 -1.63
C GLU A 108 18.16 -19.06 -0.46
N GLY A 109 17.67 -18.96 0.77
CA GLY A 109 18.17 -19.70 1.92
C GLY A 109 17.08 -20.50 2.64
N GLU A 110 17.29 -21.80 2.82
CA GLU A 110 16.64 -22.52 3.92
C GLU A 110 16.97 -21.76 5.22
N PHE A 111 15.97 -21.47 6.06
CA PHE A 111 16.22 -20.92 7.39
C PHE A 111 17.03 -21.94 8.19
N ASP A 112 18.35 -21.84 8.16
CA ASP A 112 19.26 -22.74 8.88
C ASP A 112 19.33 -22.30 10.36
N ALA A 113 18.21 -22.48 11.06
CA ALA A 113 18.09 -22.14 12.47
C ALA A 113 18.55 -23.33 13.32
N LYS A 114 19.81 -23.26 13.78
CA LYS A 114 20.32 -24.20 14.78
C LYS A 114 19.80 -23.81 16.17
N VAL A 115 18.98 -24.66 16.77
CA VAL A 115 18.52 -24.46 18.16
C VAL A 115 19.73 -24.66 19.09
N GLU A 116 20.31 -23.56 19.57
CA GLU A 116 21.48 -23.63 20.47
C GLU A 116 21.11 -24.11 21.87
N LYS A 117 19.89 -23.83 22.34
CA LYS A 117 19.43 -24.28 23.66
C LYS A 117 17.92 -24.34 23.75
N LYS A 118 17.39 -25.49 24.17
CA LYS A 118 15.99 -25.66 24.53
C LYS A 118 15.89 -25.58 26.06
N SER A 119 15.41 -24.46 26.59
CA SER A 119 15.04 -24.36 28.00
C SER A 119 13.58 -24.79 28.17
N VAL A 120 13.36 -25.79 29.01
CA VAL A 120 12.01 -26.13 29.51
C VAL A 120 11.70 -25.11 30.61
N VAL A 121 10.61 -24.38 30.44
CA VAL A 121 10.06 -23.52 31.50
C VAL A 121 9.17 -24.42 32.35
N GLU A 122 9.58 -24.67 33.60
CA GLU A 122 8.74 -25.30 34.64
C GLU A 122 7.82 -24.28 35.31
#